data_AF-A0A6V8D372-F1
#
_entry.id   AF-A0A6V8D372-F1
#
_cell.length_a   1.000
_cell.length_b   1.000
_cell.length_c   1.000
_cell.angle_alpha   90.00
_cell.angle_beta   90.00
_cell.angle_gamma   90.00
#
_symmetry.space_group_name_H-M   'P 1'
#
loop_
_entity.id
_entity.type
_entity.pdbx_description
1 polymer ?
#
loop_
_entity_poly.entity_id
_entity_poly.type
_entity_poly.pdbx_seq_one_letter_code
_entity_poly.pdbx_strand_id
1 'polypeptide(L)'
;MPAKPYSSGHIGAVAANFTQMRLSGAVKEQLVALLCEELDRLVPTMESETLAQDPERKTLDDPSRTRLNYNRTRELMIDRISNIDSVGSAAVQAGIE
;
A
#
# COMPACT_ATOMS: atom_id res chain seq x y z
N MET A 1 15.94 7.36 -3.06
CA MET A 1 15.01 8.01 -4.02
C MET A 1 13.62 7.54 -3.66
N PRO A 2 12.61 8.41 -3.66
CA PRO A 2 11.25 7.98 -3.38
C PRO A 2 10.83 6.90 -4.38
N ALA A 3 10.24 5.83 -3.87
CA ALA A 3 9.54 4.80 -4.60
C ALA A 3 8.57 5.47 -5.59
N LYS A 4 8.72 5.09 -6.85
CA LYS A 4 7.87 5.60 -7.92
C LYS A 4 6.44 5.07 -7.67
N PRO A 5 5.38 5.86 -7.94
CA PRO A 5 4.01 5.35 -7.82
C PRO A 5 3.73 4.24 -8.85
N TYR A 6 2.54 3.62 -8.74
CA TYR A 6 2.01 2.78 -9.80
C TYR A 6 1.90 3.57 -11.11
N SER A 7 2.16 2.90 -12.24
CA SER A 7 1.74 3.48 -13.52
C SER A 7 0.22 3.43 -13.63
N SER A 8 -0.36 4.40 -14.34
CA SER A 8 -1.80 4.42 -14.63
C SER A 8 -2.27 3.13 -15.32
N GLY A 9 -1.41 2.50 -16.12
CA GLY A 9 -1.65 1.18 -16.72
C GLY A 9 -1.79 0.06 -15.69
N HIS A 10 -0.82 -0.06 -14.76
CA HIS A 10 -0.85 -1.11 -13.74
C HIS A 10 -2.02 -0.96 -12.78
N ILE A 11 -2.28 0.25 -12.28
CA ILE A 11 -3.41 0.46 -11.37
C ILE A 11 -4.74 0.21 -12.10
N GLY A 12 -4.83 0.56 -13.39
CA GLY A 12 -5.98 0.27 -14.22
C GLY A 12 -6.22 -1.23 -14.40
N ALA A 13 -5.17 -2.04 -14.52
CA ALA A 13 -5.28 -3.50 -14.60
C ALA A 13 -5.79 -4.12 -13.29
N VAL A 14 -5.34 -3.61 -12.14
CA VAL A 14 -5.86 -4.04 -10.83
C VAL A 14 -7.34 -3.64 -10.68
N ALA A 15 -7.66 -2.37 -10.96
CA ALA A 15 -9.01 -1.83 -10.82
C ALA A 15 -10.03 -2.50 -11.76
N ALA A 16 -9.60 -3.00 -12.92
CA ALA A 16 -10.45 -3.70 -13.87
C ALA A 16 -11.07 -5.00 -13.30
N ASN A 17 -10.52 -5.59 -12.24
CA ASN A 17 -11.13 -6.75 -11.59
C ASN A 17 -12.41 -6.40 -10.80
N PHE A 18 -12.67 -5.11 -10.57
CA PHE A 18 -13.78 -4.63 -9.75
C PHE A 18 -14.89 -3.95 -10.56
N THR A 19 -14.76 -3.90 -11.89
CA THR A 19 -15.77 -3.27 -12.76
C THR A 19 -15.74 -3.85 -14.17
N GLN A 20 -16.90 -3.87 -14.82
CA GLN A 20 -17.02 -4.20 -16.24
C GLN A 20 -16.88 -2.96 -17.14
N MET A 21 -16.84 -1.76 -16.55
CA MET A 21 -16.72 -0.51 -17.30
C MET A 21 -15.28 -0.25 -17.75
N ARG A 22 -15.14 0.39 -18.91
CA ARG A 22 -13.83 0.86 -19.37
C ARG A 22 -13.38 2.07 -18.53
N LEU A 23 -12.21 1.94 -17.90
CA LEU A 23 -11.58 3.04 -17.17
C LEU A 23 -10.87 4.02 -18.13
N SER A 24 -11.21 5.30 -18.03
CA SER A 24 -10.53 6.37 -18.78
C SER A 24 -9.11 6.62 -18.24
N GLY A 25 -8.28 7.32 -19.01
CA GLY A 25 -6.93 7.72 -18.57
C GLY A 25 -6.96 8.55 -17.28
N ALA A 26 -7.81 9.58 -17.26
CA ALA A 26 -7.97 10.46 -16.10
C ALA A 26 -8.41 9.71 -14.83
N VAL A 27 -9.33 8.74 -14.94
CA VAL A 27 -9.73 7.92 -13.80
C VAL A 27 -8.55 7.09 -13.28
N LYS A 28 -7.74 6.52 -14.17
CA LYS A 28 -6.56 5.74 -13.75
C LYS A 28 -5.52 6.62 -13.05
N GLU A 29 -5.29 7.84 -13.53
CA GLU A 29 -4.41 8.81 -12.88
C GLU A 29 -4.93 9.20 -11.49
N GLN A 30 -6.23 9.45 -11.37
CA GLN A 30 -6.86 9.75 -10.09
C GLN A 30 -6.76 8.58 -9.11
N LEU A 31 -6.91 7.34 -9.58
CA LEU A 31 -6.69 6.15 -8.75
C LEU A 31 -5.26 6.08 -8.21
N VAL A 32 -4.25 6.49 -9.00
CA VAL A 32 -2.86 6.53 -8.51
C VAL A 32 -2.73 7.55 -7.38
N ALA A 33 -3.30 8.75 -7.55
CA ALA A 33 -3.26 9.78 -6.52
C ALA A 33 -3.95 9.32 -5.23
N LEU A 34 -5.18 8.80 -5.34
CA LEU A 34 -5.94 8.29 -4.19
C LEU A 34 -5.24 7.15 -3.46
N LEU A 35 -4.55 6.25 -4.19
CA LEU A 35 -3.74 5.21 -3.56
C LEU A 35 -2.60 5.81 -2.73
N CYS A 36 -1.89 6.80 -3.26
CA CYS A 36 -0.80 7.45 -2.53
C CYS A 36 -1.32 8.19 -1.29
N GLU A 37 -2.41 8.95 -1.42
CA GLU A 37 -3.07 9.65 -0.30
C GLU A 37 -3.52 8.68 0.79
N GLU A 38 -4.08 7.53 0.39
CA GLU A 38 -4.49 6.51 1.35
C GLU A 38 -3.30 5.86 2.05
N LEU A 39 -2.18 5.63 1.35
CA LEU A 39 -0.95 5.14 1.98
C LEU A 39 -0.35 6.17 2.95
N ASP A 40 -0.41 7.46 2.63
CA ASP A 40 0.03 8.55 3.52
C ASP A 40 -0.76 8.55 4.84
N ARG A 41 -2.02 8.12 4.81
CA ARG A 41 -2.88 7.98 5.99
C ARG A 41 -2.67 6.65 6.72
N LEU A 42 -2.63 5.55 5.97
CA LEU A 42 -2.67 4.20 6.53
C LEU A 42 -1.34 3.81 7.20
N VAL A 43 -0.20 4.10 6.55
CA VAL A 43 1.11 3.63 7.02
C VAL A 43 1.47 4.16 8.41
N PRO A 44 1.33 5.47 8.72
CA PRO A 44 1.59 5.98 10.06
C PRO A 44 0.67 5.36 11.13
N THR A 45 -0.59 5.08 10.74
CA THR A 45 -1.56 4.43 11.64
C THR A 45 -1.12 3.01 11.98
N MET A 46 -0.79 2.20 10.96
CA MET A 46 -0.30 0.83 11.14
C MET A 46 1.01 0.79 11.94
N GLU A 47 1.91 1.76 11.71
CA GLU A 47 3.16 1.87 12.46
C GLU A 47 2.90 2.16 13.94
N SER A 48 2.00 3.10 14.23
CA SER A 48 1.60 3.40 15.61
C SER A 48 0.95 2.21 16.29
N GLU A 49 0.08 1.45 15.60
CA GLU A 49 -0.56 0.25 16.15
C GLU A 49 0.44 -0.87 16.41
N THR A 50 1.40 -1.06 15.49
CA THR A 50 2.50 -2.02 15.63
C THR A 50 3.30 -1.75 16.90
N LEU A 51 3.72 -0.49 17.11
CA LEU A 51 4.50 -0.09 18.28
C LEU A 51 3.69 -0.05 19.59
N ALA A 52 2.37 0.16 19.51
CA ALA A 52 1.50 0.08 20.67
C ALA A 52 1.38 -1.37 21.20
N GLN A 53 1.50 -2.37 20.32
CA GLN A 53 1.49 -3.79 20.70
C GLN A 53 2.86 -4.26 21.21
N ASP A 54 3.93 -3.87 20.51
CA ASP A 54 5.31 -4.20 20.85
C ASP A 54 6.22 -3.00 20.55
N PRO A 55 6.61 -2.21 21.57
CA PRO A 55 7.45 -1.03 21.40
C PRO A 55 8.84 -1.31 20.81
N GLU A 56 9.34 -2.55 20.89
CA GLU A 56 10.65 -2.93 20.34
C GLU A 56 10.55 -3.48 18.91
N ARG A 57 9.34 -3.58 18.35
CA ARG A 57 9.09 -4.11 17.01
C ARG A 57 9.75 -3.23 15.94
N LYS A 58 10.52 -3.86 15.05
CA LYS A 58 11.25 -3.19 13.95
C LYS A 58 10.66 -3.39 12.56
N THR A 59 9.57 -4.14 12.47
CA THR A 59 8.93 -4.50 11.20
C THR A 59 7.44 -4.24 11.29
N LEU A 60 6.91 -3.51 10.30
CA LEU A 60 5.49 -3.16 10.21
C LEU A 60 4.68 -4.45 10.16
N ASP A 61 3.70 -4.54 11.05
CA ASP A 61 2.70 -5.59 11.02
C ASP A 61 1.39 -5.08 10.39
N ASP A 62 0.57 -6.00 9.91
CA ASP A 62 -0.75 -5.69 9.36
C ASP A 62 -1.78 -6.67 9.93
N PRO A 63 -2.20 -6.47 11.19
CA PRO A 63 -3.13 -7.35 11.85
C PRO A 63 -4.50 -7.38 11.13
N SER A 64 -4.86 -6.31 10.43
CA SER A 64 -6.10 -6.22 9.63
C SER A 64 -5.99 -6.83 8.23
N ARG A 65 -4.79 -7.22 7.77
CA ARG A 65 -4.52 -7.72 6.40
C ARG A 65 -5.16 -6.82 5.35
N THR A 66 -4.75 -5.57 5.33
CA THR A 66 -5.29 -4.49 4.49
C THR A 66 -5.00 -4.68 2.98
N ARG A 67 -4.35 -5.80 2.60
CA ARG A 67 -4.46 -6.46 1.28
C ARG A 67 -4.20 -5.54 0.07
N LEU A 68 -3.08 -4.82 0.09
CA LEU A 68 -2.61 -4.04 -1.05
C LEU A 68 -1.48 -4.79 -1.76
N ASN A 69 -1.74 -5.20 -3.00
CA ASN A 69 -0.92 -6.15 -3.76
C ASN A 69 0.50 -5.61 -4.09
N TYR A 70 1.44 -6.53 -4.33
CA TYR A 70 2.78 -6.37 -4.94
C TYR A 70 3.88 -5.60 -4.19
N ASN A 71 5.14 -5.96 -4.54
CA ASN A 71 6.41 -5.30 -4.15
C ASN A 71 6.35 -3.76 -4.24
N ARG A 72 5.55 -3.23 -5.17
CA ARG A 72 5.45 -1.79 -5.38
C ARG A 72 4.73 -1.07 -4.26
N THR A 73 3.65 -1.63 -3.74
CA THR A 73 2.99 -1.11 -2.54
C THR A 73 3.96 -1.16 -1.37
N ARG A 74 4.73 -2.25 -1.23
CA ARG A 74 5.75 -2.37 -0.18
C ARG A 74 6.79 -1.26 -0.24
N GLU A 75 7.36 -0.99 -1.41
CA GLU A 75 8.30 0.12 -1.60
C GLU A 75 7.67 1.47 -1.22
N LEU A 76 6.43 1.72 -1.64
CA LEU A 76 5.70 2.95 -1.30
C LEU A 76 5.40 3.07 0.20
N MET A 77 5.16 1.95 0.89
CA MET A 77 4.99 1.93 2.34
C MET A 77 6.31 2.13 3.09
N ILE A 78 7.42 1.56 2.59
CA ILE A 78 8.76 1.76 3.17
C ILE A 78 9.15 3.24 3.14
N ASP A 79 8.76 3.98 2.12
CA ASP A 79 8.99 5.43 2.05
C ASP A 79 8.20 6.24 3.10
N ARG A 80 7.22 5.63 3.77
CA ARG A 80 6.27 6.29 4.67
C ARG A 80 6.39 5.87 6.13
N ILE A 81 7.12 4.78 6.41
CA ILE A 81 7.48 4.41 7.78
C ILE A 81 8.59 5.35 8.30
N SER A 82 8.56 5.66 9.58
CA SER A 82 9.49 6.59 10.24
C SER A 82 10.12 6.03 11.51
N ASN A 83 9.41 5.17 12.24
CA ASN A 83 9.79 4.68 13.56
C ASN A 83 10.22 3.20 13.57
N ILE A 84 10.07 2.51 12.43
CA ILE A 84 10.46 1.12 12.24
C ILE A 84 11.35 0.96 11.00
N ASP A 85 12.04 -0.17 10.91
CA ASP A 85 13.11 -0.37 9.92
C ASP A 85 12.61 -0.97 8.59
N SER A 86 11.45 -1.62 8.59
CA SER A 86 11.00 -2.41 7.44
C SER A 86 9.49 -2.66 7.40
N VAL A 87 8.96 -2.96 6.20
CA VAL A 87 7.58 -3.44 6.03
C VAL A 87 7.59 -4.95 5.88
N GLY A 88 6.84 -5.67 6.72
CA GLY A 88 6.74 -7.14 6.66
C GLY A 88 5.99 -7.62 5.42
N SER A 89 6.34 -8.81 4.91
CA SER A 89 5.63 -9.40 3.75
C SER A 89 4.14 -9.61 4.02
N ALA A 90 3.77 -9.92 5.26
CA ALA A 90 2.38 -10.08 5.67
C ALA A 90 1.53 -8.82 5.46
N ALA A 91 2.13 -7.63 5.49
CA ALA A 91 1.47 -6.36 5.25
C ALA A 91 1.17 -6.07 3.76
N VAL A 92 1.70 -6.88 2.84
CA VAL A 92 1.67 -6.60 1.39
C VAL A 92 1.40 -7.84 0.51
N GLN A 93 1.22 -9.03 1.09
CA GLN A 93 1.06 -10.26 0.33
C GLN A 93 -0.39 -10.50 -0.13
N ALA A 94 -0.52 -10.98 -1.37
CA ALA A 94 -1.78 -11.21 -2.06
C ALA A 94 -2.73 -12.14 -1.26
N GLY A 95 -3.99 -11.72 -1.15
CA GLY A 95 -5.11 -12.63 -0.97
C GLY A 95 -5.66 -13.01 -2.33
N ILE A 96 -5.06 -14.01 -2.98
CA ILE A 96 -5.71 -14.74 -4.07
C ILE A 96 -5.45 -16.23 -3.81
N GLU A 97 -6.52 -16.94 -3.44
CA GLU A 97 -6.77 -18.32 -3.86
C GLU A 97 -7.87 -18.28 -4.92
#